data_AF-A0A0C9QNH0-F1
#
_entry.id   AF-A0A0C9QNH0-F1
#
_cell.length_a   1.000
_cell.length_b   1.000
_cell.length_c   1.000
_cell.angle_alpha   90.00
_cell.angle_beta   90.00
_cell.angle_gamma   90.00
#
_symmetry.space_group_name_H-M   'P 1'
#
loop_
_entity.id
_entity.type
_entity.pdbx_description
1 polymer ?
#
loop_
_entity_poly.entity_id
_entity_poly.type
_entity_poly.pdbx_seq_one_letter_code
_entity_poly.pdbx_strand_id
1 'polypeptide(L)'
;KWFCEKCERFTASVQFLRRHKFCAKIKQKCKYCGQEFLKKSELQIHQNKNHYEDVMKDPESEKFECETCGKSYVQKANYNSHIRHHQAIDEGKFTCPTCDKKIPNLYDIEVSHRNVA
;
A
#
# COMPACT_ATOMS: atom_id res chain seq x y z
N LYS A 1 29.87 12.64 20.34
CA LYS A 1 29.60 12.30 18.91
C LYS A 1 29.74 10.80 18.76
N TRP A 2 28.80 10.12 18.09
CA TRP A 2 28.75 8.65 18.05
C TRP A 2 28.92 8.16 16.60
N PHE A 3 29.88 7.27 16.37
CA PHE A 3 30.27 6.81 15.04
C PHE A 3 29.38 5.68 14.54
N CYS A 4 28.95 5.75 13.28
CA CYS A 4 28.26 4.67 12.59
C CYS A 4 29.21 4.00 11.59
N GLU A 5 29.63 2.77 11.88
CA GLU A 5 30.53 1.99 11.02
C GLU A 5 29.93 1.72 9.62
N LYS A 6 28.60 1.71 9.49
CA LYS A 6 27.92 1.44 8.21
C LYS A 6 27.92 2.63 7.25
N CYS A 7 28.02 3.87 7.74
CA CYS A 7 28.06 5.07 6.88
C CYS A 7 29.33 5.90 7.01
N GLU A 8 30.16 5.60 8.00
CA GLU A 8 31.30 6.41 8.44
C GLU A 8 30.90 7.85 8.84
N ARG A 9 29.69 8.03 9.39
CA ARG A 9 29.19 9.34 9.85
C ARG A 9 29.09 9.41 11.36
N PHE A 10 29.31 10.61 11.89
CA PHE A 10 29.11 10.92 13.30
C PHE A 10 27.68 11.41 13.55
N THR A 11 27.03 10.88 14.58
CA THR A 11 25.72 11.31 15.04
C THR A 11 25.81 12.08 16.36
N ALA A 12 24.76 12.85 16.68
CA ALA A 12 24.72 13.70 17.87
C ALA A 12 24.60 12.89 19.18
N SER A 13 23.94 11.73 19.18
CA SER A 13 23.68 10.94 20.38
C SER A 13 23.63 9.42 20.14
N VAL A 14 23.85 8.63 21.20
CA VAL A 14 23.75 7.16 21.14
C VAL A 14 22.33 6.69 20.84
N GLN A 15 21.30 7.40 21.30
CA GLN A 15 19.90 7.09 20.99
C GLN A 15 19.60 7.31 19.50
N PHE A 16 20.18 8.36 18.91
CA PHE A 16 20.08 8.58 17.47
C PHE A 16 20.79 7.47 16.70
N LEU A 17 22.00 7.06 17.13
CA LEU A 17 22.72 5.92 16.56
C LEU A 17 21.93 4.60 16.68
N ARG A 18 21.26 4.33 17.81
CA ARG A 18 20.41 3.13 17.98
C ARG A 18 19.21 3.12 17.04
N ARG A 19 18.61 4.29 16.78
CA ARG A 19 17.50 4.47 15.82
C ARG A 19 17.95 4.66 14.38
N HIS A 20 19.27 4.74 14.14
CA HIS A 20 19.91 4.84 12.82
C HIS A 20 19.85 3.50 12.07
N LYS A 21 18.65 2.91 11.99
CA LYS A 21 18.38 1.67 11.25
C LYS A 21 18.48 1.88 9.74
N PHE A 22 18.29 3.11 9.27
CA PHE A 22 18.46 3.54 7.88
C PHE A 22 19.65 4.50 7.79
N CYS A 23 20.81 3.94 7.46
CA CYS A 23 22.00 4.69 7.11
C CYS A 23 21.85 5.24 5.69
N ALA A 24 22.07 6.54 5.49
CA ALA A 24 21.91 7.19 4.18
C ALA A 24 22.85 6.66 3.08
N LYS A 25 23.82 5.79 3.39
CA LYS A 25 24.65 5.08 2.40
C LYS A 25 24.09 3.70 2.01
N ILE A 26 23.20 3.10 2.80
CA ILE A 26 22.62 1.78 2.47
C ILE A 26 21.42 2.01 1.57
N LYS A 27 21.67 1.95 0.26
CA LYS A 27 20.61 2.03 -0.72
C LYS A 27 19.85 0.72 -0.80
N GLN A 28 18.55 0.81 -1.04
CA GLN A 28 17.68 -0.32 -1.31
C GLN A 28 17.52 -0.44 -2.83
N LYS A 29 17.81 -1.61 -3.38
CA LYS A 29 17.80 -1.85 -4.82
C LYS A 29 16.44 -2.42 -5.25
N CYS A 30 15.86 -1.87 -6.31
CA CYS A 30 14.69 -2.46 -6.94
C CYS A 30 15.07 -3.79 -7.58
N LYS A 31 14.36 -4.87 -7.23
CA LYS A 31 14.62 -6.19 -7.79
C LYS A 31 14.22 -6.35 -9.26
N TYR A 32 13.37 -5.45 -9.78
CA TYR A 32 12.86 -5.52 -11.15
C TYR A 32 13.73 -4.73 -12.16
N CYS A 33 14.25 -3.57 -11.76
CA CYS A 33 15.03 -2.69 -12.65
C CYS A 33 16.41 -2.29 -12.13
N GLY A 34 16.73 -2.66 -10.88
CA GLY A 34 18.03 -2.36 -10.27
C GLY A 34 18.23 -0.92 -9.81
N GLN A 35 17.24 -0.03 -9.94
CA GLN A 35 17.33 1.34 -9.41
C GLN A 35 17.52 1.35 -7.90
N GLU A 36 18.31 2.31 -7.41
CA GLU A 36 18.69 2.41 -6.01
C GLU A 36 17.99 3.57 -5.31
N PHE A 37 17.45 3.32 -4.12
CA PHE A 37 16.70 4.30 -3.34
C PHE A 37 17.28 4.42 -1.93
N LEU A 38 17.22 5.63 -1.36
CA LEU A 38 17.76 5.89 -0.02
C LEU A 38 16.81 5.42 1.09
N LYS A 39 15.50 5.44 0.83
CA LYS A 39 14.47 4.99 1.78
C LYS A 39 13.69 3.80 1.22
N LYS A 40 13.31 2.88 2.11
CA LYS A 40 12.41 1.77 1.76
C LYS A 40 11.07 2.27 1.20
N SER A 41 10.53 3.36 1.74
CA SER A 41 9.28 3.97 1.25
C SER A 41 9.39 4.48 -0.19
N GLU A 42 10.54 5.04 -0.57
CA GLU A 42 10.80 5.52 -1.94
C GLU A 42 10.87 4.34 -2.91
N LEU A 43 11.57 3.26 -2.52
CA LEU A 43 11.59 2.02 -3.30
C LEU A 43 10.19 1.42 -3.46
N GLN A 44 9.39 1.35 -2.38
CA GLN A 44 8.02 0.83 -2.44
C GLN A 44 7.15 1.67 -3.38
N ILE A 45 7.19 3.00 -3.29
CA ILE A 45 6.45 3.88 -4.19
C ILE A 45 6.89 3.65 -5.65
N HIS A 46 8.19 3.53 -5.89
CA HIS A 46 8.72 3.24 -7.21
C HIS A 46 8.20 1.90 -7.76
N GLN A 47 8.29 0.81 -6.98
CA GLN A 47 7.81 -0.51 -7.37
C GLN A 47 6.31 -0.51 -7.66
N ASN A 48 5.52 0.13 -6.80
CA ASN A 48 4.07 0.18 -6.94
C ASN A 48 3.61 0.98 -8.17
N LYS A 49 4.41 1.95 -8.64
CA LYS A 49 4.07 2.80 -9.79
C LYS A 49 4.63 2.26 -11.11
N ASN A 50 5.85 1.72 -11.09
CA ASN A 50 6.58 1.36 -12.32
C ASN A 50 6.62 -0.14 -12.57
N HIS A 51 6.35 -0.95 -11.54
CA HIS A 51 6.45 -2.41 -11.57
C HIS A 51 5.19 -3.05 -10.95
N TYR A 52 4.02 -2.42 -11.10
CA TYR A 52 2.79 -2.87 -10.45
C TYR A 52 2.45 -4.32 -10.82
N GLU A 53 2.48 -4.66 -12.10
CA GLU A 53 2.21 -6.02 -12.60
C GLU A 53 3.22 -7.04 -12.09
N ASP A 54 4.51 -6.67 -12.05
CA ASP A 54 5.57 -7.53 -11.53
C ASP A 54 5.36 -7.79 -10.04
N VAL A 55 5.05 -6.75 -9.26
CA VAL A 55 4.71 -6.86 -7.84
C VAL A 55 3.45 -7.71 -7.65
N MET A 56 2.41 -7.54 -8.46
CA MET A 56 1.19 -8.33 -8.35
C MET A 56 1.37 -9.82 -8.67
N LYS A 57 2.38 -10.19 -9.46
CA LYS A 57 2.72 -11.59 -9.77
C LYS A 57 3.75 -12.19 -8.82
N ASP A 58 4.52 -11.35 -8.15
CA ASP A 58 5.55 -11.78 -7.21
C ASP A 58 4.93 -12.45 -5.97
N PRO A 59 5.23 -13.73 -5.70
CA PRO A 59 4.70 -14.46 -4.55
C PRO A 59 5.34 -14.02 -3.22
N GLU A 60 6.53 -13.41 -3.27
CA GLU A 60 7.21 -12.89 -2.07
C GLU A 60 6.75 -11.48 -1.69
N SER A 61 5.96 -10.82 -2.54
CA SER A 61 5.47 -9.49 -2.24
C SER A 61 4.29 -9.55 -1.26
N GLU A 62 4.41 -8.79 -0.18
CA GLU A 62 3.34 -8.62 0.79
C GLU A 62 2.21 -7.76 0.17
N LYS A 63 1.07 -8.39 -0.08
CA LYS A 63 -0.16 -7.77 -0.60
C LYS A 63 -1.24 -7.77 0.46
N PHE A 64 -2.17 -6.83 0.34
CA PHE A 64 -3.36 -6.76 1.17
C PHE A 64 -4.54 -7.30 0.37
N GLU A 65 -5.00 -8.50 0.70
CA GLU A 65 -6.16 -9.13 0.07
C GLU A 65 -7.44 -8.84 0.84
N CYS A 66 -8.50 -8.47 0.13
CA CYS A 66 -9.83 -8.35 0.69
C CYS A 66 -10.50 -9.72 0.75
N GLU A 67 -10.72 -10.23 1.97
CA GLU A 67 -11.42 -11.51 2.17
C GLU A 67 -12.87 -11.49 1.67
N THR A 68 -13.50 -10.30 1.57
CA THR A 68 -14.87 -10.15 1.10
C THR A 68 -15.01 -10.30 -0.41
N CYS A 69 -14.02 -9.88 -1.21
CA CYS A 69 -14.14 -9.88 -2.68
C CYS A 69 -12.91 -10.41 -3.44
N GLY A 70 -11.89 -10.90 -2.74
CA GLY A 70 -10.65 -11.43 -3.31
C GLY A 70 -9.72 -10.38 -3.95
N LYS A 71 -10.09 -9.09 -3.92
CA LYS A 71 -9.25 -8.04 -4.52
C LYS A 71 -7.99 -7.81 -3.70
N SER A 72 -6.86 -7.82 -4.39
CA SER A 72 -5.54 -7.60 -3.80
C SER A 72 -5.02 -6.19 -4.08
N TYR A 73 -4.35 -5.60 -3.10
CA TYR A 73 -3.80 -4.25 -3.15
C TYR A 73 -2.35 -4.25 -2.67
N VAL A 74 -1.48 -3.55 -3.41
CA VAL A 74 -0.06 -3.40 -3.01
C VAL A 74 0.12 -2.35 -1.91
N GLN A 75 -0.83 -1.41 -1.77
CA GLN A 75 -0.76 -0.32 -0.79
C GLN A 75 -1.82 -0.47 0.29
N LYS A 76 -1.38 -0.43 1.56
CA LYS A 76 -2.27 -0.49 2.73
C LYS A 76 -3.32 0.63 2.74
N ALA A 77 -2.97 1.83 2.29
CA ALA A 77 -3.92 2.95 2.23
C ALA A 77 -5.08 2.67 1.27
N ASN A 78 -4.78 2.10 0.10
CA ASN A 78 -5.80 1.74 -0.90
C ASN A 78 -6.68 0.59 -0.39
N TYR A 79 -6.07 -0.43 0.24
CA TYR A 79 -6.81 -1.50 0.92
C TYR A 79 -7.74 -0.96 2.00
N ASN A 80 -7.24 -0.10 2.88
CA ASN A 80 -8.05 0.51 3.95
C ASN A 80 -9.21 1.34 3.39
N SER A 81 -8.98 2.09 2.31
CA SER A 81 -10.06 2.83 1.64
C SER A 81 -11.10 1.88 1.04
N HIS A 82 -10.66 0.76 0.49
CA HIS A 82 -11.53 -0.23 -0.10
C HIS A 82 -12.40 -0.95 0.95
N ILE A 83 -11.82 -1.42 2.05
CA ILE A 83 -12.60 -2.11 3.10
C ILE A 83 -13.59 -1.18 3.80
N ARG A 84 -13.28 0.13 3.90
CA ARG A 84 -14.24 1.13 4.40
C ARG A 84 -15.48 1.23 3.52
N HIS A 85 -15.33 1.00 2.22
CA HIS A 85 -16.48 0.97 1.32
C HIS A 85 -17.37 -0.25 1.58
N HIS A 86 -16.79 -1.43 1.84
CA HIS A 86 -17.57 -2.60 2.28
C HIS A 86 -18.36 -2.32 3.56
N GLN A 87 -17.72 -1.72 4.57
CA GLN A 87 -18.41 -1.32 5.81
C GLN A 87 -19.54 -0.30 5.56
N ALA A 88 -19.30 0.67 4.67
CA ALA A 88 -20.27 1.72 4.36
C ALA A 88 -21.48 1.20 3.55
N ILE A 89 -21.34 0.09 2.81
CA ILE A 89 -22.45 -0.62 2.16
C ILE A 89 -23.40 -1.19 3.22
N ASP A 90 -22.88 -1.87 4.24
CA ASP A 90 -23.70 -2.45 5.31
C ASP A 90 -24.43 -1.36 6.13
N GLU A 91 -23.81 -0.19 6.27
CA GLU A 91 -24.36 1.00 6.93
C GLU A 91 -25.12 1.94 5.96
N GLY A 92 -25.30 1.54 4.70
CA GLY A 92 -25.83 2.39 3.63
C GLY A 92 -27.23 2.93 3.91
N LYS A 93 -27.44 4.22 3.62
CA LYS A 93 -28.74 4.90 3.77
C LYS A 93 -29.68 4.71 2.57
N PHE A 94 -29.11 4.37 1.41
CA PHE A 94 -29.86 4.27 0.17
C PHE A 94 -30.03 2.80 -0.20
N THR A 95 -31.26 2.39 -0.47
CA THR A 95 -31.56 1.04 -0.94
C THR A 95 -31.62 1.05 -2.46
N CYS A 96 -30.88 0.15 -3.09
CA CYS A 96 -30.98 -0.04 -4.52
C CYS A 96 -32.37 -0.59 -4.89
N PRO A 97 -33.15 0.08 -5.76
CA PRO A 97 -34.52 -0.32 -6.07
C PRO A 97 -34.65 -1.62 -6.88
N THR A 98 -33.54 -2.17 -7.38
CA THR A 98 -33.55 -3.37 -8.24
C THR A 98 -32.97 -4.62 -7.58
N CYS A 99 -32.15 -4.48 -6.54
CA CYS A 99 -31.52 -5.61 -5.86
C CYS A 99 -31.53 -5.53 -4.33
N ASP A 100 -32.22 -4.53 -3.78
CA ASP A 100 -32.42 -4.28 -2.34
C ASP A 100 -31.13 -4.12 -1.51
N LYS A 101 -29.96 -4.00 -2.15
CA LYS A 101 -28.69 -3.74 -1.46
C LYS A 101 -28.64 -2.31 -0.93
N LYS A 102 -28.18 -2.17 0.31
CA LYS A 102 -27.87 -0.87 0.92
C LYS A 102 -26.56 -0.34 0.34
N ILE A 103 -26.54 0.94 -0.01
CA ILE A 103 -25.41 1.60 -0.67
C ILE A 103 -25.17 2.95 0.02
N PRO A 104 -23.89 3.35 0.24
CA PRO A 104 -23.57 4.56 1.00
C PRO A 104 -23.87 5.87 0.26
N ASN A 105 -23.84 5.89 -1.07
CA ASN A 105 -24.16 7.05 -1.89
C ASN A 105 -24.82 6.65 -3.24
N LEU A 106 -25.50 7.60 -3.89
CA LEU A 106 -26.24 7.34 -5.14
C LEU A 106 -25.32 7.03 -6.33
N TYR A 107 -24.09 7.56 -6.37
CA TYR A 107 -23.13 7.30 -7.45
C TYR A 107 -22.75 5.82 -7.52
N ASP A 108 -22.56 5.18 -6.37
CA ASP A 108 -22.22 3.76 -6.27
C ASP A 108 -23.38 2.85 -6.71
N ILE A 109 -24.64 3.32 -6.68
CA ILE A 109 -25.79 2.59 -7.21
C ILE A 109 -25.63 2.41 -8.73
N GLU A 110 -25.34 3.49 -9.46
CA GLU A 110 -25.16 3.45 -10.92
C GLU A 110 -23.99 2.57 -11.37
N VAL A 111 -22.91 2.54 -10.58
CA VAL A 111 -21.70 1.76 -10.88
C VAL A 111 -21.86 0.28 -10.49
N SER A 112 -22.59 -0.03 -9.41
CA SER A 112 -22.80 -1.41 -8.93
C SER A 112 -23.47 -2.31 -9.97
N HIS A 113 -24.38 -1.77 -10.79
CA HIS A 113 -25.07 -2.49 -11.86
C HIS A 113 -24.30 -2.53 -13.19
N ARG A 114 -23.19 -1.78 -13.31
CA ARG A 114 -22.40 -1.72 -14.55
C ARG A 114 -21.39 -2.88 -14.66
N ASN A 115 -21.26 -3.71 -13.63
CA ASN A 115 -20.34 -4.86 -13.56
C ASN A 115 -21.07 -6.23 -13.46
N VAL A 116 -22.36 -6.29 -13.79
CA VAL A 116 -23.07 -7.56 -13.97
C VAL A 116 -23.19 -7.80 -15.48
N ALA A 117 -22.17 -8.47 -16.03
CA ALA A 117 -22.25 -9.15 -17.32
C ALA A 117 -22.34 -10.65 -17.05
#